data_AF-A0A3D0HGY8-F1
#
_entry.id   AF-A0A3D0HGY8-F1
#
_cell.length_a   1.000
_cell.length_b   1.000
_cell.length_c   1.000
_cell.angle_alpha   90.00
_cell.angle_beta   90.00
_cell.angle_gamma   90.00
#
_symmetry.space_group_name_H-M   'P 1'
#
loop_
_entity.id
_entity.type
_entity.pdbx_description
1 polymer ?
#
loop_
_entity_poly.entity_id
_entity_poly.type
_entity_poly.pdbx_seq_one_letter_code
_entity_poly.pdbx_strand_id
1 'polypeptide(L)'
;MAKQGEEVFLNQCVRCHQVNGLTRADGTPAIAAPDENVWSGAAPNLTRFMTRNTFAGAMFDLLSKQCRDEVWNAPSDVVGAKYLVGVTEECLNQKDLRAWLRNAPEVKPMYANPVDLAVSNGKYRGMPYLALSEDDINKLVAYLLTLK
;
A
#
# COMPACT_ATOMS: atom_id res chain seq x y z
N MET A 1 5.25 -17.32 1.31
CA MET A 1 5.08 -16.03 2.00
C MET A 1 3.84 -15.27 1.53
N ALA A 2 3.56 -15.11 0.23
CA ALA A 2 2.41 -14.34 -0.25
C ALA A 2 1.05 -14.73 0.37
N LYS A 3 0.73 -16.03 0.50
CA LYS A 3 -0.50 -16.48 1.18
C LYS A 3 -0.60 -16.00 2.64
N GLN A 4 0.51 -16.07 3.38
CA GLN A 4 0.56 -15.53 4.76
C GLN A 4 0.43 -14.00 4.77
N GLY A 5 0.91 -13.33 3.72
CA GLY A 5 0.72 -11.89 3.53
C GLY A 5 -0.72 -11.51 3.26
N GLU A 6 -1.47 -12.33 2.52
CA GLU A 6 -2.91 -12.18 2.33
C GLU A 6 -3.66 -12.27 3.67
N GLU A 7 -3.27 -13.21 4.54
CA GLU A 7 -3.83 -13.33 5.91
C GLU A 7 -3.53 -12.07 6.75
N VAL A 8 -2.30 -11.55 6.71
CA VAL A 8 -1.98 -10.27 7.38
C VAL A 8 -2.81 -9.13 6.78
N PHE A 9 -2.98 -9.09 5.46
CA PHE A 9 -3.76 -8.07 4.77
C PHE A 9 -5.23 -8.09 5.19
N LEU A 10 -5.85 -9.27 5.26
CA LEU A 10 -7.22 -9.47 5.74
C LEU A 10 -7.41 -8.92 7.15
N ASN A 11 -6.43 -9.17 8.03
CA ASN A 11 -6.51 -8.77 9.44
C ASN A 11 -6.20 -7.29 9.67
N GLN A 12 -5.29 -6.70 8.88
CA GLN A 12 -4.73 -5.37 9.17
C GLN A 12 -5.08 -4.30 8.14
N CYS A 13 -5.32 -4.66 6.89
CA CYS A 13 -5.42 -3.70 5.79
C CYS A 13 -6.84 -3.55 5.26
N VAL A 14 -7.65 -4.61 5.29
CA VAL A 14 -9.02 -4.60 4.73
C VAL A 14 -9.93 -3.59 5.41
N ARG A 15 -9.70 -3.21 6.67
CA ARG A 15 -10.49 -2.12 7.29
C ARG A 15 -10.48 -0.81 6.50
N CYS A 16 -9.43 -0.55 5.70
CA CYS A 16 -9.33 0.65 4.87
C CYS A 16 -9.18 0.34 3.37
N HIS A 17 -8.37 -0.64 3.01
CA HIS A 17 -7.97 -0.89 1.63
C HIS A 17 -8.70 -2.08 1.03
N GLN A 18 -9.37 -1.86 -0.10
CA GLN A 18 -9.96 -2.94 -0.88
C GLN A 18 -8.91 -3.65 -1.74
N VAL A 19 -9.01 -4.97 -1.86
CA VAL A 19 -8.49 -5.77 -2.98
C VAL A 19 -9.67 -6.54 -3.57
N ASN A 20 -9.97 -6.34 -4.85
CA ASN A 20 -11.15 -6.92 -5.48
C ASN A 20 -10.97 -8.43 -5.63
N GLY A 21 -12.02 -9.19 -5.35
CA GLY A 21 -12.00 -10.66 -5.41
C GLY A 21 -11.42 -11.34 -4.18
N LEU A 22 -10.90 -10.58 -3.20
CA LEU A 22 -10.42 -11.13 -1.93
C LEU A 22 -11.61 -11.68 -1.11
N THR A 23 -11.43 -12.88 -0.56
CA THR A 23 -12.44 -13.56 0.27
C THR A 23 -11.86 -13.89 1.64
N ARG A 24 -12.73 -14.02 2.64
CA ARG A 24 -12.37 -14.54 3.97
C ARG A 24 -12.33 -16.07 3.94
N ALA A 25 -11.86 -16.68 5.02
CA ALA A 25 -11.75 -18.13 5.15
C ALA A 25 -13.10 -18.87 5.01
N ASP A 26 -14.23 -18.21 5.29
CA ASP A 26 -15.59 -18.74 5.13
C ASP A 26 -16.15 -18.55 3.71
N GLY A 27 -15.37 -18.00 2.77
CA GLY A 27 -15.77 -17.71 1.40
C GLY A 27 -16.52 -16.39 1.21
N THR A 28 -16.79 -15.63 2.29
CA THR A 28 -17.45 -14.32 2.16
C THR A 28 -16.51 -13.26 1.57
N PRO A 29 -17.02 -12.28 0.81
CA PRO A 29 -16.20 -11.20 0.28
C PRO A 29 -15.54 -10.36 1.38
N ALA A 30 -14.23 -10.13 1.28
CA ALA A 30 -13.50 -9.22 2.15
C ALA A 30 -13.70 -7.77 1.68
N ILE A 31 -14.77 -7.14 2.15
CA ILE A 31 -15.14 -5.76 1.82
C ILE A 31 -14.45 -4.78 2.78
N ALA A 32 -13.85 -3.74 2.23
CA ALA A 32 -13.27 -2.65 3.01
C ALA A 32 -14.31 -1.61 3.45
N ALA A 33 -14.08 -1.01 4.61
CA ALA A 33 -14.96 0.02 5.20
C ALA A 33 -14.17 1.32 5.50
N PRO A 34 -13.59 1.98 4.48
CA PRO A 34 -12.79 3.19 4.68
C PRO A 34 -13.62 4.37 5.21
N ASP A 35 -14.93 4.39 4.99
CA ASP A 35 -15.87 5.38 5.53
C ASP A 35 -16.01 5.31 7.04
N GLU A 36 -15.83 4.13 7.64
CA GLU A 36 -15.81 3.93 9.08
C GLU A 36 -14.46 4.30 9.70
N ASN A 37 -13.36 4.15 8.95
CA ASN A 37 -12.00 4.20 9.51
C ASN A 37 -11.19 5.44 9.11
N VAL A 38 -11.52 6.08 7.99
CA VAL A 38 -10.73 7.17 7.40
C VAL A 38 -11.61 8.40 7.19
N TRP A 39 -11.09 9.57 7.57
CA TRP A 39 -11.84 10.83 7.51
C TRP A 39 -12.30 11.20 6.09
N SER A 40 -11.48 10.93 5.07
CA SER A 40 -11.85 11.12 3.66
C SER A 40 -12.97 10.19 3.19
N GLY A 41 -13.28 9.17 3.98
CA GLY A 41 -14.14 8.06 3.63
C GLY A 41 -13.63 7.18 2.49
N ALA A 42 -12.35 7.31 2.14
CA ALA A 42 -11.75 6.59 1.02
C ALA A 42 -10.27 6.30 1.29
N ALA A 43 -9.84 5.10 0.94
CA ALA A 43 -8.44 4.74 0.77
C ALA A 43 -8.25 4.06 -0.60
N PRO A 44 -7.05 4.13 -1.21
CA PRO A 44 -6.81 3.52 -2.51
C PRO A 44 -7.11 2.01 -2.52
N ASN A 45 -7.85 1.55 -3.53
CA ASN A 45 -7.99 0.12 -3.83
C ASN A 45 -6.63 -0.44 -4.29
N LEU A 46 -6.16 -1.56 -3.76
CA LEU A 46 -4.80 -2.08 -4.00
C LEU A 46 -4.75 -3.24 -5.00
N THR A 47 -5.86 -3.60 -5.66
CA THR A 47 -5.95 -4.74 -6.60
C THR A 47 -4.83 -4.78 -7.65
N ARG A 48 -4.41 -3.61 -8.14
CA ARG A 48 -3.37 -3.44 -9.18
C ARG A 48 -2.18 -2.65 -8.63
N PHE A 49 -1.79 -2.91 -7.38
CA PHE A 49 -0.75 -2.14 -6.71
C PHE A 49 0.57 -2.11 -7.50
N MET A 50 0.97 -3.23 -8.10
CA MET A 50 2.21 -3.37 -8.84
C MET A 50 2.16 -2.81 -10.26
N THR A 51 1.02 -2.32 -10.75
CA THR A 51 0.97 -1.54 -12.01
C THR A 51 1.21 -0.06 -11.79
N ARG A 52 1.41 0.37 -10.53
CA ARG A 52 1.68 1.76 -10.17
C ARG A 52 3.17 1.99 -10.12
N ASN A 53 3.58 3.24 -10.24
CA ASN A 53 4.97 3.65 -10.08
C ASN A 53 5.24 4.45 -8.80
N THR A 54 4.19 4.79 -8.04
CA THR A 54 4.28 5.54 -6.78
C THR A 54 3.25 5.04 -5.75
N PHE A 55 3.46 5.37 -4.49
CA PHE A 55 2.53 5.07 -3.38
C PHE A 55 2.40 6.23 -2.39
N ALA A 56 1.59 6.06 -1.34
CA ALA A 56 1.34 7.08 -0.29
C ALA A 56 0.85 8.45 -0.82
N GLY A 57 -0.02 8.44 -1.84
CA GLY A 57 -0.48 9.66 -2.51
C GLY A 57 0.60 10.28 -3.39
N ALA A 58 1.36 9.45 -4.10
CA ALA A 58 2.48 9.82 -4.97
C ALA A 58 3.64 10.56 -4.30
N MET A 59 3.79 10.44 -2.97
CA MET A 59 4.89 11.04 -2.22
C MET A 59 6.18 10.23 -2.33
N PHE A 60 6.07 8.92 -2.55
CA PHE A 60 7.20 8.01 -2.68
C PHE A 60 7.10 7.22 -3.99
N ASP A 61 8.24 6.99 -4.62
CA ASP A 61 8.34 6.09 -5.77
C ASP A 61 8.21 4.64 -5.30
N LEU A 62 7.35 3.87 -5.96
CA LEU A 62 7.26 2.43 -5.79
C LEU A 62 8.37 1.71 -6.57
N LEU A 63 8.91 2.36 -7.60
CA LEU A 63 10.12 1.95 -8.28
C LEU A 63 11.36 2.33 -7.46
N SER A 64 12.36 1.45 -7.45
CA SER A 64 13.70 1.77 -6.99
C SER A 64 14.25 2.97 -7.77
N LYS A 65 15.18 3.73 -7.16
CA LYS A 65 15.75 4.93 -7.80
C LYS A 65 16.28 4.66 -9.21
N GLN A 66 16.96 3.52 -9.40
CA GLN A 66 17.48 3.13 -10.70
C GLN A 66 16.35 2.85 -11.71
N CYS A 67 15.40 1.97 -11.39
CA CYS A 67 14.33 1.63 -12.33
C CYS A 67 13.43 2.84 -12.64
N ARG A 68 13.24 3.73 -11.66
CA ARG A 68 12.54 4.99 -11.87
C ARG A 68 13.26 5.86 -12.90
N ASP A 69 14.58 5.99 -12.80
CA ASP A 69 15.39 6.75 -13.75
C ASP A 69 15.27 6.17 -15.17
N GLU A 70 15.34 4.85 -15.29
CA GLU A 70 15.19 4.12 -16.56
C GLU A 70 13.83 4.32 -17.23
N VAL A 71 12.77 4.59 -16.44
CA VAL A 71 11.43 4.91 -16.97
C VAL A 71 11.31 6.41 -17.26
N TRP A 72 11.69 7.30 -16.34
CA TRP A 72 11.47 8.75 -16.47
C TRP A 72 12.37 9.44 -17.49
N ASN A 73 13.57 8.91 -17.72
CA ASN A 73 14.51 9.42 -18.72
C ASN A 73 14.49 8.60 -20.01
N ALA A 74 13.52 7.68 -20.14
CA ALA A 74 13.35 6.90 -21.35
C ALA A 74 13.02 7.82 -22.54
N PRO A 75 13.56 7.50 -23.74
CA PRO A 75 13.12 8.13 -24.98
C PRO A 75 11.60 8.05 -25.18
N SER A 76 11.02 9.06 -25.82
CA SER A 76 9.56 9.22 -25.95
C SER A 76 8.88 8.07 -26.72
N ASP A 77 9.62 7.36 -27.56
CA ASP A 77 9.16 6.20 -28.31
C ASP A 77 9.06 4.92 -27.46
N VAL A 78 9.74 4.85 -26.31
CA VAL A 78 9.74 3.65 -25.44
C VAL A 78 9.22 3.89 -24.02
N VAL A 79 9.11 5.15 -23.57
CA VAL A 79 8.67 5.52 -22.21
C VAL A 79 7.31 4.92 -21.85
N GLY A 80 6.35 4.91 -22.78
CA GLY A 80 5.01 4.37 -22.53
C GLY A 80 5.04 2.87 -22.25
N ALA A 81 5.79 2.10 -23.04
CA ALA A 81 5.95 0.67 -22.83
C ALA A 81 6.63 0.38 -21.48
N LYS A 82 7.70 1.11 -21.16
CA LYS A 82 8.40 0.99 -19.87
C LYS A 82 7.50 1.34 -18.68
N TYR A 83 6.72 2.40 -18.77
CA TYR A 83 5.78 2.81 -17.72
C TYR A 83 4.70 1.76 -17.46
N LEU A 84 4.18 1.12 -18.52
CA LEU A 84 3.10 0.12 -18.45
C LEU A 84 3.54 -1.24 -17.90
N VAL A 85 4.85 -1.54 -17.87
CA VAL A 85 5.37 -2.74 -17.18
C VAL A 85 5.02 -2.71 -15.68
N GLY A 86 4.92 -1.50 -15.10
CA GLY A 86 4.75 -1.31 -13.67
C GLY A 86 6.02 -1.67 -12.90
N VAL A 87 5.86 -2.23 -11.71
CA VAL A 87 6.95 -2.54 -10.79
C VAL A 87 7.17 -4.06 -10.75
N THR A 88 8.40 -4.49 -11.04
CA THR A 88 8.85 -5.87 -10.81
C THR A 88 9.41 -6.01 -9.39
N GLU A 89 9.68 -7.24 -8.95
CA GLU A 89 10.26 -7.47 -7.63
C GLU A 89 11.65 -6.83 -7.49
N GLU A 90 12.46 -6.92 -8.53
CA GLU A 90 13.81 -6.35 -8.60
C GLU A 90 13.77 -4.82 -8.61
N CYS A 91 12.73 -4.25 -9.21
CA CYS A 91 12.51 -2.82 -9.28
C CYS A 91 11.71 -2.26 -8.11
N LEU A 92 11.27 -3.06 -7.14
CA LEU A 92 10.49 -2.57 -6.01
C LEU A 92 11.36 -1.71 -5.07
N ASN A 93 10.89 -0.51 -4.72
CA ASN A 93 11.48 0.31 -3.68
C ASN A 93 11.19 -0.27 -2.29
N GLN A 94 11.91 -1.32 -1.94
CA GLN A 94 11.81 -2.01 -0.67
C GLN A 94 12.04 -1.07 0.52
N LYS A 95 12.97 -0.12 0.39
CA LYS A 95 13.35 0.78 1.49
C LYS A 95 12.16 1.63 1.93
N ASP A 96 11.57 2.41 1.02
CA ASP A 96 10.53 3.36 1.39
C ASP A 96 9.19 2.66 1.63
N LEU A 97 8.86 1.61 0.86
CA LEU A 97 7.64 0.84 1.09
C LEU A 97 7.64 0.22 2.49
N ARG A 98 8.76 -0.37 2.91
CA ARG A 98 8.87 -0.97 4.23
C ARG A 98 8.87 0.07 5.34
N ALA A 99 9.50 1.23 5.14
CA ALA A 99 9.46 2.32 6.11
C ALA A 99 8.01 2.82 6.31
N TRP A 100 7.26 2.96 5.22
CA TRP A 100 5.84 3.32 5.27
C TRP A 100 4.98 2.28 5.99
N LEU A 101 5.16 0.99 5.69
CA LEU A 101 4.42 -0.09 6.37
C LEU A 101 4.75 -0.14 7.87
N ARG A 102 6.01 0.14 8.25
CA ARG A 102 6.45 0.14 9.64
C ARG A 102 5.78 1.26 10.43
N ASN A 103 5.88 2.50 9.96
CA ASN A 103 5.28 3.65 10.62
C ASN A 103 5.07 4.81 9.63
N ALA A 104 3.93 4.83 8.94
CA ALA A 104 3.60 5.87 7.98
C ALA A 104 3.65 7.30 8.57
N PRO A 105 3.13 7.57 9.80
CA PRO A 105 3.25 8.88 10.45
C PRO A 105 4.68 9.37 10.69
N GLU A 106 5.67 8.46 10.86
CA GLU A 106 7.08 8.83 11.04
C GLU A 106 7.74 9.31 9.74
N VAL A 107 7.33 8.76 8.58
CA VAL A 107 7.90 9.14 7.28
C VAL A 107 7.11 10.24 6.56
N LYS A 108 5.84 10.43 6.94
CA LYS A 108 4.99 11.51 6.46
C LYS A 108 4.08 11.97 7.61
N PRO A 109 4.31 13.14 8.19
CA PRO A 109 3.44 13.69 9.23
C PRO A 109 1.98 13.72 8.78
N MET A 110 1.09 13.16 9.60
CA MET A 110 -0.34 13.06 9.33
C MET A 110 -1.14 12.91 10.63
N TYR A 111 -2.43 13.23 10.58
CA TYR A 111 -3.32 13.16 11.74
C TYR A 111 -3.84 11.74 11.93
N ALA A 112 -2.95 10.84 12.35
CA ALA A 112 -3.24 9.43 12.49
C ALA A 112 -2.91 8.84 13.87
N ASN A 113 -2.69 9.71 14.86
CA ASN A 113 -2.50 9.29 16.25
C ASN A 113 -3.86 8.85 16.86
N PRO A 114 -3.99 7.61 17.36
CA PRO A 114 -5.24 7.12 17.92
C PRO A 114 -5.76 7.93 19.12
N VAL A 115 -4.90 8.63 19.87
CA VAL A 115 -5.34 9.44 21.02
C VAL A 115 -5.95 10.79 20.64
N ASP A 116 -5.77 11.21 19.38
CA ASP A 116 -6.15 12.54 18.90
C ASP A 116 -7.41 12.49 18.00
N LEU A 117 -8.06 11.33 17.80
CA LEU A 117 -9.11 11.20 16.78
C LEU A 117 -10.45 11.91 17.11
N ALA A 118 -10.57 12.55 18.27
CA ALA A 118 -11.80 13.26 18.68
C ALA A 118 -12.23 14.32 17.64
N VAL A 119 -11.28 15.08 17.08
CA VAL A 119 -11.58 16.14 16.09
C VAL A 119 -11.99 15.59 14.72
N SER A 120 -11.81 14.29 14.50
CA SER A 120 -12.19 13.57 13.28
C SER A 120 -13.26 12.51 13.54
N ASN A 121 -13.98 12.63 14.66
CA ASN A 121 -15.03 11.71 15.07
C ASN A 121 -14.57 10.24 15.06
N GLY A 122 -13.37 9.99 15.60
CA GLY A 122 -12.78 8.65 15.69
C GLY A 122 -12.07 8.15 14.41
N LYS A 123 -11.99 8.97 13.34
CA LYS A 123 -11.43 8.53 12.04
C LYS A 123 -10.00 9.00 11.82
N TYR A 124 -9.16 8.17 11.23
CA TYR A 124 -7.79 8.54 10.88
C TYR A 124 -7.73 9.47 9.66
N ARG A 125 -6.76 10.39 9.63
CA ARG A 125 -6.41 11.14 8.41
C ARG A 125 -5.04 10.67 7.91
N GLY A 126 -5.06 9.65 7.07
CA GLY A 126 -3.86 8.95 6.58
C GLY A 126 -3.75 7.53 7.13
N MET A 127 -2.65 6.84 6.81
CA MET A 127 -2.39 5.49 7.32
C MET A 127 -1.84 5.58 8.75
N PRO A 128 -2.47 4.97 9.76
CA PRO A 128 -1.96 4.99 11.12
C PRO A 128 -0.77 4.04 11.33
N TYR A 129 -0.10 4.18 12.46
CA TYR A 129 0.87 3.20 12.94
C TYR A 129 0.14 1.92 13.35
N LEU A 130 0.48 0.80 12.69
CA LEU A 130 -0.22 -0.49 12.85
C LEU A 130 0.52 -1.48 13.75
N ALA A 131 1.69 -1.10 14.27
CA ALA A 131 2.54 -1.98 15.07
C ALA A 131 2.84 -3.34 14.41
N LEU A 132 3.03 -3.35 13.08
CA LEU A 132 3.40 -4.55 12.33
C LEU A 132 4.81 -5.01 12.71
N SER A 133 4.99 -6.31 12.89
CA SER A 133 6.33 -6.88 13.06
C SER A 133 7.10 -6.88 11.74
N GLU A 134 8.43 -7.05 11.78
CA GLU A 134 9.22 -7.20 10.55
C GLU A 134 8.79 -8.41 9.71
N ASP A 135 8.33 -9.47 10.36
CA ASP A 135 7.82 -10.67 9.70
C ASP A 135 6.48 -10.39 8.99
N ASP A 136 5.58 -9.63 9.63
CA ASP A 136 4.33 -9.18 8.99
C ASP A 136 4.61 -8.29 7.77
N ILE A 137 5.57 -7.38 7.89
CA ILE A 137 5.98 -6.52 6.76
C ILE A 137 6.55 -7.37 5.61
N ASN A 138 7.39 -8.36 5.90
CA ASN A 138 7.91 -9.26 4.86
C ASN A 138 6.79 -10.02 4.14
N LYS A 139 5.83 -10.56 4.91
CA LYS A 139 4.66 -11.26 4.36
C LYS A 139 3.81 -10.33 3.49
N LEU A 140 3.51 -9.12 3.99
CA LEU A 140 2.72 -8.12 3.27
C LEU A 140 3.40 -7.72 1.95
N VAL A 141 4.70 -7.45 1.96
CA VAL A 141 5.43 -7.14 0.72
C VAL A 141 5.33 -8.28 -0.29
N ALA A 142 5.50 -9.53 0.16
CA ALA A 142 5.35 -10.70 -0.69
C ALA A 142 3.94 -10.83 -1.29
N TYR A 143 2.90 -10.47 -0.54
CA TYR A 143 1.53 -10.43 -1.06
C TYR A 143 1.30 -9.27 -2.03
N LEU A 144 1.75 -8.06 -1.69
CA LEU A 144 1.60 -6.88 -2.54
C LEU A 144 2.26 -7.09 -3.92
N LEU A 145 3.38 -7.80 -3.99
CA LEU A 145 4.06 -8.19 -5.24
C LEU A 145 3.17 -9.01 -6.20
N THR A 146 2.14 -9.68 -5.68
CA THR A 146 1.20 -10.47 -6.50
C THR A 146 0.09 -9.62 -7.13
N LEU A 147 -0.10 -8.38 -6.67
CA LEU A 147 -1.23 -7.51 -7.06
C LEU A 147 -0.91 -6.72 -8.34
N LYS A 148 -0.83 -7.43 -9.46
CA LYS A 148 -0.62 -6.88 -10.80
C LYS A 148 -1.89 -6.66 -11.57
#